data_AF-A0A2E7Q0B0-F1
#
_entry.id   AF-A0A2E7Q0B0-F1
#
_cell.length_a   1.000
_cell.length_b   1.000
_cell.length_c   1.000
_cell.angle_alpha   90.00
_cell.angle_beta   90.00
_cell.angle_gamma   90.00
#
_symmetry.space_group_name_H-M   'P 1'
#
loop_
_entity.id
_entity.type
_entity.pdbx_description
1 polymer ?
#
loop_
_entity_poly.entity_id
_entity_poly.type
_entity_poly.pdbx_seq_one_letter_code
_entity_poly.pdbx_strand_id
1 'polypeptide(L)'
;MSLPDRRAILLLPLAFAACGFQPVYGPGGNGMALQNRVLVDDPENRFDYILTRELETRLGRARSPSYGLALTTIVTEEGLNIDTTGNIKRYDLIGAVDYVLRDLSDGRAVVTGRVENFTGYSTTGTTVATLAAEQDAQKRLMVILADQIVTRLYAADLSS
;
A
#
# COMPACT_ATOMS: atom_id res chain seq x y z
N MET A 1 46.01 2.07 38.18
CA MET A 1 44.55 1.87 38.19
C MET A 1 43.91 3.19 37.82
N SER A 2 43.67 3.41 36.53
CA SER A 2 43.15 4.66 36.00
C SER A 2 41.62 4.60 36.03
N LEU A 3 40.99 5.38 36.90
CA LEU A 3 39.52 5.44 36.99
C LEU A 3 38.98 6.11 35.72
N PRO A 4 37.99 5.51 35.03
CA PRO A 4 37.38 6.15 33.87
C PRO A 4 36.63 7.41 34.33
N ASP A 5 36.85 8.51 33.62
CA ASP A 5 36.26 9.81 33.92
C ASP A 5 34.73 9.73 33.78
N ARG A 6 34.02 9.98 34.89
CA ARG A 6 32.54 9.83 35.00
C ARG A 6 31.79 10.71 34.00
N ARG A 7 32.46 11.71 33.43
CA ARG A 7 31.95 12.61 32.38
C ARG A 7 31.71 11.92 31.04
N ALA A 8 32.48 10.87 30.71
CA ALA A 8 32.30 10.14 29.46
C ALA A 8 31.01 9.29 29.44
N ILE A 9 30.51 8.89 30.62
CA ILE A 9 29.31 8.05 30.76
C ILE A 9 28.02 8.87 30.54
N LEU A 10 28.05 10.19 30.83
CA LEU A 10 26.88 11.08 30.71
C LEU A 10 26.57 11.53 29.27
N LEU A 11 27.48 11.36 28.32
CA LEU A 11 27.29 11.74 26.91
C LEU A 11 26.91 10.58 26.00
N LEU A 12 26.91 9.35 26.51
CA LEU A 12 26.53 8.16 25.75
C LEU A 12 25.07 8.16 25.20
N PRO A 13 24.05 8.78 25.84
CA PRO A 13 22.68 8.67 25.32
C PRO A 13 22.41 9.57 24.10
N LEU A 14 23.26 10.56 23.79
CA LEU A 14 23.09 11.40 22.59
C LEU A 14 23.43 10.66 21.28
N ALA A 15 24.19 9.56 21.34
CA ALA A 15 24.48 8.73 20.19
C ALA A 15 23.25 7.93 19.69
N PHE A 16 22.18 7.82 20.51
CA PHE A 16 20.94 7.12 20.13
C PHE A 16 19.90 8.00 19.43
N ALA A 17 20.09 9.31 19.34
CA ALA A 17 19.25 10.18 18.50
C ALA A 17 19.51 9.98 16.98
N ALA A 18 20.48 9.14 16.62
CA ALA A 18 20.96 8.95 15.26
C ALA A 18 20.34 7.76 14.50
N CYS A 19 19.20 7.20 14.95
CA CYS A 19 18.50 6.21 14.12
C CYS A 19 17.91 6.79 12.81
N GLY A 20 18.03 8.10 12.57
CA GLY A 20 17.79 8.70 11.25
C GLY A 20 16.35 8.61 10.75
N PHE A 21 15.38 8.40 11.64
CA PHE A 21 13.96 8.36 11.28
C PHE A 21 13.51 9.76 10.83
N GLN A 22 13.39 9.94 9.52
CA GLN A 22 12.81 11.12 8.91
C GLN A 22 11.27 11.01 8.98
N PRO A 23 10.55 11.95 9.59
CA PRO A 23 9.09 11.94 9.59
C PRO A 23 8.57 12.08 8.15
N VAL A 24 7.69 11.17 7.74
CA VAL A 24 7.08 11.16 6.39
C VAL A 24 6.43 12.49 6.03
N TYR A 25 5.82 13.16 7.00
CA TYR A 25 5.14 14.45 6.83
C TYR A 25 5.96 15.66 7.33
N GLY A 26 7.22 15.47 7.73
CA GLY A 26 8.09 16.59 8.10
C GLY A 26 8.78 17.23 6.89
N PRO A 27 9.53 18.33 7.08
CA PRO A 27 10.24 19.05 6.01
C PRO A 27 11.08 18.11 5.13
N GLY A 28 10.83 18.15 3.81
CA GLY A 28 11.51 17.28 2.83
C GLY A 28 11.07 15.81 2.82
N GLY A 29 10.05 15.43 3.60
CA GLY A 29 9.48 14.10 3.60
C GLY A 29 8.53 13.86 2.42
N ASN A 30 8.50 12.62 1.93
CA ASN A 30 7.70 12.22 0.77
C ASN A 30 6.19 12.41 0.98
N GLY A 31 5.71 12.34 2.23
CA GLY A 31 4.32 12.62 2.56
C GLY A 31 3.91 14.02 2.12
N MET A 32 4.74 15.04 2.39
CA MET A 32 4.46 16.40 1.92
C MET A 32 4.59 16.55 0.39
N ALA A 33 5.47 15.77 -0.24
CA ALA A 33 5.67 15.82 -1.69
C ALA A 33 4.48 15.21 -2.46
N LEU A 34 3.87 14.15 -1.93
CA LEU A 34 2.83 13.37 -2.60
C LEU A 34 1.40 13.76 -2.18
N GLN A 35 1.20 14.26 -0.95
CA GLN A 35 -0.14 14.58 -0.44
C GLN A 35 -0.85 15.61 -1.33
N ASN A 36 -2.04 15.27 -1.80
CA ASN A 36 -2.89 16.04 -2.72
C ASN A 36 -2.18 16.42 -4.04
N ARG A 37 -1.15 15.67 -4.45
CA ARG A 37 -0.37 15.92 -5.67
C ARG A 37 -0.24 14.73 -6.61
N VAL A 38 -0.75 13.57 -6.22
CA VAL A 38 -0.78 12.37 -7.06
C VAL A 38 -2.15 12.25 -7.74
N LEU A 39 -2.15 12.23 -9.06
CA LEU A 39 -3.29 11.82 -9.87
C LEU A 39 -3.22 10.32 -10.08
N VAL A 40 -4.21 9.57 -9.60
CA VAL A 40 -4.32 8.13 -9.84
C VAL A 40 -5.05 7.92 -11.17
N ASP A 41 -4.60 6.96 -11.98
CA ASP A 41 -5.24 6.63 -13.25
C ASP A 41 -6.72 6.26 -13.07
N ASP A 42 -7.52 6.57 -14.09
CA ASP A 42 -8.96 6.31 -14.06
C ASP A 42 -9.25 4.82 -13.93
N PRO A 43 -10.17 4.41 -13.03
CA PRO A 43 -10.46 3.01 -12.82
C PRO A 43 -11.27 2.41 -13.98
N GLU A 44 -10.84 1.24 -14.48
CA GLU A 44 -11.53 0.54 -15.58
C GLU A 44 -12.57 -0.47 -15.10
N ASN A 45 -12.39 -1.00 -13.88
CA ASN A 45 -13.26 -2.01 -13.30
C ASN A 45 -13.52 -1.77 -11.80
N ARG A 46 -14.31 -2.64 -11.19
CA ARG A 46 -14.70 -2.51 -9.76
C ARG A 46 -13.51 -2.60 -8.80
N PHE A 47 -12.52 -3.43 -9.08
CA PHE A 47 -11.32 -3.54 -8.24
C PHE A 47 -10.52 -2.25 -8.30
N ASP A 48 -10.26 -1.75 -9.50
CA ASP A 48 -9.54 -0.50 -9.72
C ASP A 48 -10.27 0.68 -9.08
N TYR A 49 -11.60 0.70 -9.12
CA TYR A 49 -12.39 1.74 -8.47
C TYR A 49 -12.19 1.74 -6.95
N ILE A 50 -12.25 0.57 -6.31
CA ILE A 50 -12.04 0.45 -4.86
C ILE A 50 -10.60 0.84 -4.53
N LEU A 51 -9.61 0.32 -5.27
CA LEU A 51 -8.20 0.62 -5.07
C LEU A 51 -7.92 2.12 -5.20
N THR A 52 -8.39 2.74 -6.28
CA THR A 52 -8.27 4.18 -6.55
C THR A 52 -8.84 5.01 -5.41
N ARG A 53 -10.07 4.68 -4.96
CA ARG A 53 -10.69 5.37 -3.82
C ARG A 53 -9.86 5.24 -2.55
N GLU A 54 -9.32 4.06 -2.27
CA GLU A 54 -8.50 3.81 -1.08
C GLU A 54 -7.15 4.56 -1.15
N LEU A 55 -6.56 4.67 -2.35
CA LEU A 55 -5.37 5.49 -2.59
C LEU A 55 -5.67 6.98 -2.42
N GLU A 56 -6.74 7.49 -3.01
CA GLU A 56 -7.19 8.88 -2.87
C GLU A 56 -7.53 9.23 -1.41
N THR A 57 -8.04 8.29 -0.63
CA THR A 57 -8.35 8.51 0.80
C THR A 57 -7.08 8.78 1.60
N ARG A 58 -5.95 8.18 1.20
CA ARG A 58 -4.66 8.28 1.89
C ARG A 58 -3.82 9.44 1.35
N LEU A 59 -3.66 9.49 0.02
CA LEU A 59 -2.86 10.49 -0.68
C LEU A 59 -3.61 11.81 -0.83
N GLY A 60 -4.93 11.81 -0.74
CA GLY A 60 -5.78 12.96 -1.03
C GLY A 60 -5.98 13.16 -2.54
N ARG A 61 -7.12 13.78 -2.91
CA ARG A 61 -7.43 14.06 -4.32
C ARG A 61 -6.65 15.28 -4.81
N ALA A 62 -5.84 15.09 -5.85
CA ALA A 62 -5.07 16.17 -6.43
C ALA A 62 -5.94 17.16 -7.22
N ARG A 63 -5.79 18.46 -6.93
CA ARG A 63 -6.38 19.54 -7.75
C ARG A 63 -5.40 20.10 -8.78
N SER A 64 -4.12 20.01 -8.48
CA SER A 64 -3.00 20.40 -9.34
C SER A 64 -1.93 19.33 -9.21
N PRO A 65 -2.07 18.20 -9.94
CA PRO A 65 -1.19 17.06 -9.75
C PRO A 65 0.23 17.37 -10.25
N SER A 66 1.22 16.90 -9.51
CA SER A 66 2.64 16.91 -9.91
C SER A 66 3.09 15.53 -10.35
N TYR A 67 2.39 14.48 -9.90
CA TYR A 67 2.69 13.09 -10.22
C TYR A 67 1.46 12.38 -10.79
N GLY A 68 1.70 11.46 -11.72
CA GLY A 68 0.72 10.48 -12.20
C GLY A 68 1.04 9.10 -11.65
N LEU A 69 0.03 8.37 -11.15
CA LEU A 69 0.17 7.02 -10.63
C LEU A 69 -0.64 6.06 -11.50
N ALA A 70 0.10 5.34 -12.35
CA ALA A 70 -0.45 4.28 -13.16
C ALA A 70 -0.51 2.98 -12.39
N LEU A 71 -1.60 2.23 -12.58
CA LEU A 71 -1.90 0.98 -11.88
C LEU A 71 -2.27 -0.10 -12.89
N THR A 72 -1.78 -1.32 -12.66
CA THR A 72 -2.24 -2.51 -13.38
C THR A 72 -2.58 -3.58 -12.35
N THR A 73 -3.88 -3.83 -12.18
CA THR A 73 -4.42 -4.73 -11.17
C THR A 73 -4.74 -6.09 -11.76
N ILE A 74 -4.31 -7.15 -11.09
CA ILE A 74 -4.67 -8.54 -11.42
C ILE A 74 -5.25 -9.17 -10.15
N VAL A 75 -6.44 -9.74 -10.26
CA VAL A 75 -7.09 -10.48 -9.16
C VAL A 75 -7.46 -11.86 -9.65
N THR A 76 -7.05 -12.88 -8.91
CA THR A 76 -7.37 -14.29 -9.15
C THR A 76 -8.05 -14.89 -7.93
N GLU A 77 -8.85 -15.92 -8.15
CA GLU A 77 -9.55 -16.64 -7.09
C GLU A 77 -9.12 -18.11 -7.10
N GLU A 78 -8.75 -18.64 -5.94
CA GLU A 78 -8.28 -20.00 -5.74
C GLU A 78 -9.08 -20.73 -4.65
N GLY A 79 -9.51 -21.96 -4.92
CA GLY A 79 -10.26 -22.78 -3.95
C GLY A 79 -9.33 -23.63 -3.08
N LEU A 80 -9.45 -23.54 -1.75
CA LEU A 80 -8.47 -24.12 -0.82
C LEU A 80 -8.94 -25.33 0.00
N ASN A 81 -10.24 -25.61 0.11
CA ASN A 81 -10.74 -26.69 0.97
C ASN A 81 -11.84 -27.51 0.31
N ILE A 82 -11.48 -28.71 -0.16
CA ILE A 82 -12.38 -29.73 -0.70
C ILE A 82 -12.93 -30.53 0.49
N ASP A 83 -14.24 -30.49 0.73
CA ASP A 83 -14.87 -31.36 1.75
C ASP A 83 -14.95 -32.83 1.30
N THR A 84 -15.37 -33.74 2.19
CA THR A 84 -15.46 -35.18 1.90
C THR A 84 -16.43 -35.54 0.76
N THR A 85 -17.23 -34.58 0.30
CA THR A 85 -18.14 -34.69 -0.84
C THR A 85 -17.64 -33.97 -2.10
N GLY A 86 -16.45 -33.36 -2.06
CA GLY A 86 -15.84 -32.66 -3.19
C GLY A 86 -16.15 -31.16 -3.28
N ASN A 87 -16.82 -30.56 -2.30
CA ASN A 87 -17.24 -29.15 -2.36
C ASN A 87 -16.20 -28.20 -1.77
N ILE A 88 -15.91 -27.10 -2.49
CA ILE A 88 -15.02 -26.04 -2.02
C ILE A 88 -15.79 -25.07 -1.11
N LYS A 89 -15.43 -25.01 0.18
CA LYS A 89 -16.10 -24.15 1.17
C LYS A 89 -15.37 -22.84 1.46
N ARG A 90 -14.13 -22.70 0.97
CA ARG A 90 -13.30 -21.52 1.18
C ARG A 90 -12.51 -21.19 -0.08
N TYR A 91 -12.53 -19.92 -0.44
CA TYR A 91 -11.79 -19.35 -1.54
C TYR A 91 -10.85 -18.27 -1.03
N ASP A 92 -9.68 -18.18 -1.63
CA ASP A 92 -8.74 -17.10 -1.45
C ASP A 92 -8.71 -16.23 -2.71
N LEU A 93 -8.87 -14.94 -2.52
CA LEU A 93 -8.68 -13.90 -3.53
C LEU A 93 -7.24 -13.42 -3.43
N ILE A 94 -6.47 -13.61 -4.49
CA ILE A 94 -5.08 -13.17 -4.59
C ILE A 94 -5.08 -11.94 -5.50
N GLY A 95 -4.50 -10.85 -5.02
CA GLY A 95 -4.43 -9.59 -5.75
C GLY A 95 -2.99 -9.14 -5.90
N ALA A 96 -2.63 -8.72 -7.10
CA ALA A 96 -1.36 -8.10 -7.41
C ALA A 96 -1.57 -6.78 -8.14
N VAL A 97 -0.76 -5.77 -7.82
CA VAL A 97 -0.80 -4.46 -8.46
C VAL A 97 0.62 -4.07 -8.85
N ASP A 98 0.85 -3.95 -10.15
CA ASP A 98 2.00 -3.24 -10.68
C ASP A 98 1.69 -1.73 -10.72
N TYR A 99 2.61 -0.90 -10.25
CA TYR A 99 2.40 0.55 -10.21
C TYR A 99 3.61 1.32 -10.70
N VAL A 100 3.34 2.48 -11.31
CA VAL A 100 4.35 3.42 -11.79
C VAL A 100 3.94 4.84 -11.40
N LEU A 101 4.73 5.47 -10.54
CA LEU A 101 4.65 6.89 -10.26
C LEU A 101 5.55 7.66 -11.24
N ARG A 102 4.98 8.61 -11.97
CA ARG A 102 5.67 9.46 -12.94
C ARG A 102 5.60 10.91 -12.53
N ASP A 103 6.67 11.66 -12.76
CA ASP A 103 6.63 13.12 -12.71
C ASP A 103 5.89 13.65 -13.95
N LEU A 104 4.89 14.51 -13.76
CA LEU A 104 4.08 15.04 -14.87
C LEU A 104 4.77 16.18 -15.63
N SER A 105 5.86 16.74 -15.09
CA SER A 105 6.62 17.80 -15.75
C SER A 105 7.46 17.29 -16.93
N ASP A 106 8.04 16.09 -16.80
CA ASP A 106 8.92 15.48 -17.82
C ASP A 106 8.46 14.07 -18.27
N GLY A 107 7.46 13.48 -17.60
CA GLY A 107 6.91 12.15 -17.90
C GLY A 107 7.75 10.98 -17.40
N ARG A 108 8.84 11.24 -16.66
CA ARG A 108 9.79 10.23 -16.20
C ARG A 108 9.20 9.41 -15.05
N ALA A 109 9.45 8.10 -15.07
CA ALA A 109 9.10 7.23 -13.95
C ALA A 109 10.05 7.48 -12.77
N VAL A 110 9.49 7.90 -11.63
CA VAL A 110 10.22 8.16 -10.39
C VAL A 110 10.21 6.93 -9.49
N VAL A 111 9.08 6.21 -9.44
CA VAL A 111 8.93 4.99 -8.64
C VAL A 111 8.19 3.94 -9.44
N THR A 112 8.70 2.72 -9.44
CA THR A 112 8.03 1.55 -10.01
C THR A 112 8.05 0.41 -9.01
N GLY A 113 6.99 -0.39 -8.96
CA GLY A 113 7.00 -1.58 -8.12
C GLY A 113 5.79 -2.47 -8.30
N ARG A 114 5.80 -3.59 -7.58
CA ARG A 114 4.71 -4.57 -7.55
C ARG A 114 4.37 -4.94 -6.12
N VAL A 115 3.10 -4.81 -5.72
CA VAL A 115 2.58 -5.32 -4.44
C VAL A 115 1.69 -6.53 -4.68
N GLU A 116 1.64 -7.42 -3.71
CA GLU A 116 0.80 -8.61 -3.75
C GLU A 116 0.28 -8.94 -2.34
N ASN A 117 -0.97 -9.38 -2.26
CA ASN A 117 -1.59 -9.86 -1.04
C ASN A 117 -2.75 -10.79 -1.36
N PHE A 118 -3.34 -11.40 -0.33
CA PHE A 118 -4.51 -12.27 -0.48
C PHE A 118 -5.49 -12.11 0.67
N THR A 119 -6.76 -12.41 0.41
CA THR A 119 -7.80 -12.49 1.45
C THR A 119 -8.74 -13.65 1.17
N GLY A 120 -9.13 -14.38 2.22
CA GLY A 120 -10.09 -15.47 2.09
C GLY A 120 -11.53 -15.09 2.42
N TYR A 121 -12.49 -15.83 1.86
CA TYR A 121 -13.90 -15.85 2.24
C TYR A 121 -14.48 -17.28 2.24
N SER A 122 -15.58 -17.46 2.98
CA SER A 122 -16.27 -18.76 3.10
C SER A 122 -17.58 -18.72 2.33
N THR A 123 -17.92 -19.82 1.65
CA THR A 123 -19.21 -20.00 0.94
C THR A 123 -20.26 -20.70 1.80
N THR A 124 -20.02 -20.83 3.10
CA THR A 124 -20.97 -21.39 4.05
C THR A 124 -22.15 -20.45 4.27
N GLY A 125 -23.38 -20.93 4.06
CA GLY A 125 -24.61 -20.19 4.33
C GLY A 125 -25.50 -20.09 3.10
N THR A 126 -26.22 -18.98 2.98
CA THR A 126 -27.06 -18.69 1.81
C THR A 126 -26.21 -18.12 0.66
N THR A 127 -26.78 -18.08 -0.54
CA THR A 127 -26.17 -17.44 -1.71
C THR A 127 -25.89 -15.95 -1.46
N VAL A 128 -26.80 -15.26 -0.78
CA VAL A 128 -26.62 -13.84 -0.39
C VAL A 128 -25.48 -13.68 0.61
N ALA A 129 -25.37 -14.58 1.60
CA ALA A 129 -24.27 -14.54 2.56
C ALA A 129 -22.91 -14.77 1.88
N THR A 130 -22.87 -15.68 0.90
CA THR A 130 -21.67 -15.95 0.10
C THR A 130 -21.25 -14.72 -0.72
N LEU A 131 -22.19 -14.09 -1.43
CA LEU A 131 -21.91 -12.88 -2.21
C LEU A 131 -21.42 -11.73 -1.32
N ALA A 132 -22.04 -11.54 -0.15
CA ALA A 132 -21.61 -10.52 0.80
C ALA A 132 -20.19 -10.79 1.33
N ALA A 133 -19.86 -12.05 1.63
CA ALA A 133 -18.54 -12.45 2.10
C ALA A 133 -17.45 -12.26 1.02
N GLU A 134 -17.77 -12.58 -0.23
CA GLU A 134 -16.90 -12.33 -1.38
C GLU A 134 -16.62 -10.83 -1.54
N GLN A 135 -17.66 -10.00 -1.55
CA GLN A 135 -17.52 -8.54 -1.70
C GLN A 135 -16.73 -7.91 -0.56
N ASP A 136 -16.89 -8.39 0.67
CA ASP A 136 -16.07 -7.97 1.82
C ASP A 136 -14.60 -8.33 1.63
N ALA A 137 -14.29 -9.56 1.21
CA ALA A 137 -12.92 -9.98 0.95
C ALA A 137 -12.28 -9.16 -0.17
N GLN A 138 -12.98 -8.94 -1.27
CA GLN A 138 -12.52 -8.06 -2.36
C GLN A 138 -12.17 -6.66 -1.85
N LYS A 139 -13.02 -6.06 -1.01
CA LYS A 139 -12.76 -4.74 -0.42
C LYS A 139 -11.54 -4.77 0.50
N ARG A 140 -11.45 -5.76 1.40
CA ARG A 140 -10.29 -5.90 2.31
C ARG A 140 -8.99 -6.06 1.54
N LEU A 141 -8.99 -6.85 0.45
CA LEU A 141 -7.82 -7.03 -0.40
C LEU A 141 -7.35 -5.70 -1.00
N MET A 142 -8.26 -4.92 -1.58
CA MET A 142 -7.91 -3.62 -2.18
C MET A 142 -7.42 -2.61 -1.13
N VAL A 143 -7.97 -2.62 0.08
CA VAL A 143 -7.48 -1.79 1.21
C VAL A 143 -6.04 -2.13 1.54
N ILE A 144 -5.72 -3.43 1.68
CA ILE A 144 -4.36 -3.89 2.01
C ILE A 144 -3.37 -3.51 0.91
N LEU A 145 -3.74 -3.70 -0.37
CA LEU A 145 -2.89 -3.34 -1.50
C LEU A 145 -2.66 -1.82 -1.55
N ALA A 146 -3.67 -1.00 -1.31
CA ALA A 146 -3.54 0.46 -1.22
C ALA A 146 -2.55 0.87 -0.11
N ASP A 147 -2.67 0.27 1.08
CA ASP A 147 -1.76 0.52 2.21
C ASP A 147 -0.31 0.16 1.85
N GLN A 148 -0.10 -0.98 1.18
CA GLN A 148 1.23 -1.40 0.74
C GLN A 148 1.83 -0.44 -0.30
N ILE A 149 1.04 0.01 -1.28
CA ILE A 149 1.49 0.99 -2.30
C ILE A 149 1.88 2.29 -1.61
N VAL A 150 0.99 2.88 -0.81
CA VAL A 150 1.25 4.17 -0.14
C VAL A 150 2.47 4.09 0.77
N THR A 151 2.62 3.00 1.52
CA THR A 151 3.80 2.77 2.36
C THR A 151 5.09 2.79 1.54
N ARG A 152 5.09 2.11 0.38
CA ARG A 152 6.26 2.10 -0.51
C ARG A 152 6.53 3.45 -1.16
N LEU A 153 5.48 4.19 -1.54
CA LEU A 153 5.63 5.54 -2.07
C LEU A 153 6.24 6.50 -1.03
N TYR A 154 5.81 6.40 0.23
CA TYR A 154 6.38 7.21 1.31
C TYR A 154 7.81 6.82 1.68
N ALA A 155 8.21 5.58 1.43
CA ALA A 155 9.57 5.11 1.65
C ALA A 155 10.50 5.27 0.42
N ALA A 156 9.98 5.66 -0.74
CA ALA A 156 10.75 5.76 -1.98
C ALA A 156 11.68 6.98 -1.99
N ASP A 157 12.73 6.94 -2.81
CA ASP A 157 13.53 8.14 -3.07
C ASP A 157 12.94 8.89 -4.27
N LEU A 158 12.44 10.10 -4.03
CA LEU A 158 11.84 10.95 -5.06
C LEU A 158 12.86 11.90 -5.73
N SER A 159 14.13 11.88 -5.32
CA SER A 159 15.15 12.87 -5.71
C SER A 159 15.91 12.57 -7.02
N SER A 160 15.46 11.59 -7.81
CA SER A 160 16.11 11.20 -9.07
C SER A 160 15.82 12.15 -10.23
#